data_AF-A0A7Y2NPN3-F1
#
_entry.id   AF-A0A7Y2NPN3-F1
#
_cell.length_a   1.000
_cell.length_b   1.000
_cell.length_c   1.000
_cell.angle_alpha   90.00
_cell.angle_beta   90.00
_cell.angle_gamma   90.00
#
_symmetry.space_group_name_H-M   'P 1'
#
loop_
_entity.id
_entity.type
_entity.pdbx_description
1 polymer ?
#
loop_
_entity_poly.entity_id
_entity_poly.type
_entity_poly.pdbx_seq_one_letter_code
_entity_poly.pdbx_strand_id
1 'polypeptide(L)'
;MRLLWSQGAEFSFRPGEFFGREEELTSLLRVCLEGKSGIGASVLLYGPPNIGKSSLLLKVKSELKLLPESAAPPSPFPFYYSFSNILSHPLALSQHFLQEYLWQFLVFLGESPPAAFDLDALCESLTARGHMECRDFLSAHRRYSEKGDGLSALANAFSFPFATGGDLLYPVFLFDDFQYTIKLQNIPEGAIFSILRPYIKSGHFPMIVSGSSPGHVTSSLKREGLYGSFQLIEVGGLSPDASVSAWAPLFERRKIRMPEHLMVRAAARLGHVPIYQRMFAEEVSFRNAQIEDEVAFENLFALSITEGKLNRYWREFFENAIPDRVNRARAIKFLKRVMFDQFPIDTFEGAFSLLGTSPEEGGEILSALEFKGLLKSDFEHIQFIRDPVLSDFLFWAFERGVLGKNTSQVAASIVQAKISSSLVEGDRETHEESAEVAKEMMRRWDCREVPALLFDFGKFQERYREKGLLEIVIGLEEDAGKVRLPKISSVSTGYRTLRGGSRFDFDLVAYGFRDGDFSEENLVIWAVDVNTEKILTHAAVEHFENRCRLLSLEKGLNPDQLRKWILFDGAADPLIVE
;
A
#
# COMPACT_ATOMS: atom_id res chain seq x y z
N MET A 1 -0.56 4.06 -31.91
CA MET A 1 -0.03 5.41 -31.59
C MET A 1 -1.04 6.21 -30.75
N ARG A 2 -1.56 5.63 -29.64
CA ARG A 2 -2.51 6.25 -28.67
C ARG A 2 -2.02 6.12 -27.21
N LEU A 3 -0.77 5.69 -27.02
CA LEU A 3 -0.19 5.26 -25.74
C LEU A 3 0.59 6.38 -25.00
N LEU A 4 0.58 7.61 -25.53
CA LEU A 4 1.38 8.73 -25.03
C LEU A 4 0.56 9.85 -24.38
N TRP A 5 -0.75 9.67 -24.22
CA TRP A 5 -1.63 10.77 -23.80
C TRP A 5 -1.96 10.73 -22.31
N SER A 6 -1.71 11.84 -21.62
CA SER A 6 -2.26 12.12 -20.28
C SER A 6 -3.80 12.08 -20.28
N GLN A 7 -4.41 12.31 -21.44
CA GLN A 7 -5.85 12.25 -21.70
C GLN A 7 -6.47 10.86 -21.51
N GLY A 8 -5.69 9.77 -21.46
CA GLY A 8 -6.25 8.43 -21.21
C GLY A 8 -7.01 8.36 -19.87
N ALA A 9 -6.48 9.03 -18.84
CA ALA A 9 -7.15 9.15 -17.54
C ALA A 9 -8.36 10.08 -17.61
N GLU A 10 -8.25 11.23 -18.30
CA GLU A 10 -9.37 12.19 -18.41
C GLU A 10 -10.54 11.65 -19.23
N PHE A 11 -10.28 10.96 -20.35
CA PHE A 11 -11.32 10.35 -21.19
C PHE A 11 -12.01 9.15 -20.53
N SER A 12 -11.31 8.44 -19.65
CA SER A 12 -11.87 7.31 -18.91
C SER A 12 -12.59 7.73 -17.62
N PHE A 13 -12.31 8.93 -17.12
CA PHE A 13 -12.96 9.47 -15.94
C PHE A 13 -14.38 9.94 -16.25
N ARG A 14 -15.31 9.56 -15.37
CA ARG A 14 -16.71 9.95 -15.45
C ARG A 14 -17.11 10.54 -14.10
N PRO A 15 -17.39 11.85 -14.01
CA PRO A 15 -17.73 12.50 -12.75
C PRO A 15 -18.92 11.85 -12.03
N GLY A 16 -19.92 11.37 -12.77
CA GLY A 16 -21.08 10.64 -12.22
C GLY A 16 -20.80 9.20 -11.78
N GLU A 17 -19.57 8.71 -11.93
CA GLU A 17 -19.10 7.43 -11.38
C GLU A 17 -18.08 7.63 -10.25
N PHE A 18 -17.85 8.88 -9.82
CA PHE A 18 -17.08 9.19 -8.63
C PHE A 18 -17.97 9.05 -7.40
N PHE A 19 -17.47 8.39 -6.35
CA PHE A 19 -18.24 8.13 -5.13
C PHE A 19 -17.30 8.11 -3.92
N GLY A 20 -17.85 8.55 -2.78
CA GLY A 20 -17.10 8.73 -1.54
C GLY A 20 -16.05 9.84 -1.64
N ARG A 21 -15.22 9.94 -0.61
CA ARG A 21 -14.10 10.88 -0.52
C ARG A 21 -14.48 12.37 -0.51
N GLU A 22 -15.67 12.67 0.01
CA GLU A 22 -16.16 14.06 0.10
C GLU A 22 -15.29 14.91 1.03
N GLU A 23 -14.71 14.31 2.08
CA GLU A 23 -13.80 14.98 3.00
C GLU A 23 -12.48 15.36 2.33
N GLU A 24 -11.85 14.41 1.62
CA GLU A 24 -10.62 14.68 0.87
C GLU A 24 -10.89 15.68 -0.27
N LEU A 25 -12.00 15.53 -1.00
CA LEU A 25 -12.39 16.46 -2.07
C LEU A 25 -12.59 17.88 -1.55
N THR A 26 -13.34 18.04 -0.45
CA THR A 26 -13.59 19.35 0.18
C THR A 26 -12.29 20.00 0.63
N SER A 27 -11.38 19.20 1.21
CA SER A 27 -10.07 19.69 1.67
C SER A 27 -9.20 20.17 0.52
N LEU A 28 -9.13 19.40 -0.57
CA LEU A 28 -8.37 19.77 -1.76
C LEU A 28 -8.94 21.02 -2.44
N LEU A 29 -10.27 21.10 -2.59
CA LEU A 29 -10.94 22.27 -3.18
C LEU A 29 -10.66 23.54 -2.38
N ARG A 30 -10.70 23.46 -1.04
CA ARG A 30 -10.38 24.59 -0.17
C ARG A 30 -8.98 25.14 -0.44
N VAL A 31 -7.99 24.25 -0.48
CA VAL A 31 -6.59 24.63 -0.76
C VAL A 31 -6.46 25.29 -2.14
N CYS A 32 -7.16 24.78 -3.15
CA CYS A 32 -7.16 25.37 -4.49
C CYS A 32 -7.76 26.78 -4.52
N LEU A 33 -8.83 27.03 -3.75
CA LEU A 33 -9.51 28.33 -3.68
C LEU A 33 -8.72 29.38 -2.88
N GLU A 34 -7.94 28.94 -1.88
CA GLU A 34 -7.07 29.80 -1.07
C GLU A 34 -5.91 30.42 -1.86
N GLY A 35 -5.53 29.82 -2.99
CA GLY A 35 -4.48 30.33 -3.89
C GLY A 35 -4.67 31.76 -4.34
N LYS A 36 -5.93 32.20 -4.53
CA LYS A 36 -6.26 33.59 -4.87
C LYS A 36 -5.70 34.61 -3.86
N SER A 37 -5.62 34.23 -2.59
CA SER A 37 -5.17 35.11 -1.50
C SER A 37 -3.67 34.95 -1.18
N GLY A 38 -2.94 34.13 -1.93
CA GLY A 38 -1.52 33.88 -1.67
C GLY A 38 -1.25 33.05 -0.41
N ILE A 39 -2.28 32.40 0.13
CA ILE A 39 -2.19 31.56 1.35
C ILE A 39 -2.43 30.08 1.05
N GLY A 40 -2.58 29.72 -0.23
CA GLY A 40 -2.81 28.34 -0.65
C GLY A 40 -1.61 27.47 -0.32
N ALA A 41 -1.84 26.42 0.46
CA ALA A 41 -0.82 25.40 0.70
C ALA A 41 -0.61 24.52 -0.55
N SER A 42 0.54 23.85 -0.62
CA SER A 42 0.68 22.70 -1.52
C SER A 42 0.28 21.41 -0.79
N VAL A 43 -0.15 20.39 -1.52
CA VAL A 43 -0.60 19.12 -0.96
C VAL A 43 0.15 17.97 -1.60
N LEU A 44 0.65 17.04 -0.79
CA LEU A 44 1.15 15.75 -1.24
C LEU A 44 0.09 14.68 -0.93
N LEU A 45 -0.55 14.20 -1.99
CA LEU A 45 -1.52 13.12 -1.97
C LEU A 45 -0.80 11.79 -2.18
N TYR A 46 -0.74 10.95 -1.14
CA TYR A 46 -0.07 9.66 -1.23
C TYR A 46 -0.95 8.51 -0.75
N GLY A 47 -0.58 7.29 -1.12
CA GLY A 47 -1.32 6.10 -0.71
C GLY A 47 -1.09 4.94 -1.68
N PRO A 48 -1.65 3.76 -1.37
CA PRO A 48 -1.50 2.57 -2.19
C PRO A 48 -1.86 2.79 -3.67
N PRO A 49 -1.36 1.93 -4.58
CA PRO A 49 -1.83 1.93 -5.97
C PRO A 49 -3.34 1.69 -6.03
N ASN A 50 -3.99 2.25 -7.06
CA ASN A 50 -5.41 2.09 -7.40
C ASN A 50 -6.46 2.57 -6.39
N ILE A 51 -6.02 3.23 -5.33
CA ILE A 51 -6.93 3.69 -4.28
C ILE A 51 -7.84 4.86 -4.75
N GLY A 52 -7.55 5.44 -5.92
CA GLY A 52 -8.39 6.48 -6.54
C GLY A 52 -7.78 7.88 -6.52
N LYS A 53 -6.46 8.03 -6.31
CA LYS A 53 -5.75 9.32 -6.33
C LYS A 53 -6.01 10.11 -7.62
N SER A 54 -5.79 9.50 -8.78
CA SER A 54 -6.04 10.11 -10.08
C SER A 54 -7.50 10.51 -10.26
N SER A 55 -8.45 9.65 -9.86
CA SER A 55 -9.88 9.97 -9.91
C SER A 55 -10.24 11.15 -9.01
N LEU A 56 -9.61 11.28 -7.84
CA LEU A 56 -9.80 12.41 -6.94
C LEU A 56 -9.25 13.71 -7.56
N LEU A 57 -8.06 13.69 -8.16
CA LEU A 57 -7.52 14.85 -8.89
C LEU A 57 -8.42 15.28 -10.05
N LEU A 58 -8.93 14.33 -10.83
CA LEU A 58 -9.83 14.63 -11.96
C LEU A 58 -11.20 15.13 -11.47
N LYS A 59 -11.67 14.67 -10.32
CA LYS A 59 -12.86 15.22 -9.67
C LYS A 59 -12.62 16.66 -9.21
N VAL A 60 -11.47 16.97 -8.59
CA VAL A 60 -11.07 18.34 -8.25
C VAL A 60 -11.03 19.23 -9.51
N LYS A 61 -10.43 18.74 -10.60
CA LYS A 61 -10.41 19.44 -11.89
C LYS A 61 -11.82 19.77 -12.39
N SER A 62 -12.72 18.78 -12.36
CA SER A 62 -14.13 18.97 -12.73
C SER A 62 -14.81 20.00 -11.82
N GLU A 63 -14.53 19.91 -10.51
CA GLU A 63 -14.84 20.86 -9.44
C GLU A 63 -14.63 22.31 -9.85
N LEU A 64 -13.36 22.60 -10.06
CA LEU A 64 -12.87 23.94 -10.31
C LEU A 64 -13.37 24.51 -11.65
N LYS A 65 -13.64 23.65 -12.64
CA LYS A 65 -14.24 24.06 -13.92
C LYS A 65 -15.71 24.44 -13.82
N LEU A 66 -16.45 23.89 -12.85
CA LEU A 66 -17.88 24.15 -12.66
C LEU A 66 -18.14 25.36 -11.75
N LEU A 67 -17.10 26.00 -11.22
CA LEU A 67 -17.25 27.21 -10.42
C LEU A 67 -17.97 28.29 -11.24
N PRO A 68 -18.98 28.96 -10.66
CA PRO A 68 -19.77 29.94 -11.38
C PRO A 68 -18.92 31.12 -11.84
N GLU A 69 -19.19 31.63 -13.05
CA GLU A 69 -18.55 32.82 -13.63
C GLU A 69 -18.66 34.08 -12.74
N SER A 70 -19.57 34.08 -11.76
CA SER A 70 -19.70 35.12 -10.75
C SER A 70 -18.58 35.12 -9.70
N ALA A 71 -17.67 34.13 -9.70
CA ALA A 71 -16.48 34.14 -8.87
C ALA A 71 -15.60 35.33 -9.30
N ALA A 72 -15.41 36.30 -8.40
CA ALA A 72 -14.55 37.44 -8.69
C ALA A 72 -13.15 36.95 -9.11
N PRO A 73 -12.54 37.52 -10.16
CA PRO A 73 -11.21 37.13 -10.59
C PRO A 73 -10.15 37.41 -9.50
N PRO A 74 -8.99 36.72 -9.55
CA PRO A 74 -8.65 35.70 -10.53
C PRO A 74 -9.34 34.35 -10.29
N SER A 75 -9.68 33.65 -11.39
CA SER A 75 -10.31 32.33 -11.36
C SER A 75 -9.26 31.20 -11.35
N PRO A 76 -9.50 30.07 -10.64
CA PRO A 76 -8.58 28.95 -10.64
C PRO A 76 -8.59 28.23 -12.01
N PHE A 77 -7.42 28.09 -12.63
CA PHE A 77 -7.23 27.26 -13.81
C PHE A 77 -6.67 25.88 -13.40
N PRO A 78 -7.49 24.80 -13.40
CA PRO A 78 -7.03 23.49 -12.97
C PRO A 78 -6.25 22.78 -14.08
N PHE A 79 -4.93 22.86 -14.03
CA PHE A 79 -4.02 22.18 -14.94
C PHE A 79 -3.68 20.79 -14.42
N TYR A 80 -4.05 19.75 -15.17
CA TYR A 80 -3.74 18.36 -14.81
C TYR A 80 -2.62 17.82 -15.67
N TYR A 81 -1.64 17.17 -15.04
CA TYR A 81 -0.55 16.53 -15.75
C TYR A 81 -0.15 15.22 -15.09
N SER A 82 -0.13 14.13 -15.86
CA SER A 82 0.30 12.80 -15.39
C SER A 82 1.71 12.51 -15.87
N PHE A 83 2.61 12.26 -14.92
CA PHE A 83 3.98 11.86 -15.20
C PHE A 83 4.04 10.37 -15.55
N SER A 84 4.89 10.01 -16.51
CA SER A 84 5.04 8.62 -16.94
C SER A 84 6.49 8.28 -17.24
N ASN A 85 6.83 6.99 -17.12
CA ASN A 85 8.16 6.49 -17.43
C ASN A 85 8.57 6.66 -18.90
N ILE A 86 7.58 6.79 -19.80
CA ILE A 86 7.82 6.97 -21.24
C ILE A 86 8.46 8.34 -21.51
N LEU A 87 8.24 9.32 -20.63
CA LEU A 87 8.81 10.67 -20.70
C LEU A 87 10.04 10.83 -19.79
N SER A 88 10.91 9.81 -19.74
CA SER A 88 12.14 9.85 -18.93
C SER A 88 13.23 10.76 -19.50
N HIS A 89 13.13 11.17 -20.76
CA HIS A 89 14.05 12.13 -21.37
C HIS A 89 13.61 13.58 -21.11
N PRO A 90 14.47 14.47 -20.59
CA PRO A 90 14.08 15.82 -20.16
C PRO A 90 13.51 16.70 -21.29
N LEU A 91 14.06 16.60 -22.51
CA LEU A 91 13.53 17.32 -23.67
C LEU A 91 12.12 16.83 -24.07
N ALA A 92 11.88 15.52 -24.02
CA ALA A 92 10.57 14.96 -24.34
C ALA A 92 9.53 15.37 -23.28
N LEU A 93 9.93 15.33 -22.00
CA LEU A 93 9.07 15.77 -20.89
C LEU A 93 8.73 17.25 -21.02
N SER A 94 9.72 18.12 -21.22
CA SER A 94 9.50 19.57 -21.33
C SER A 94 8.61 19.94 -22.51
N GLN A 95 8.81 19.31 -23.68
CA GLN A 95 7.95 19.51 -24.85
C GLN A 95 6.52 19.05 -24.57
N HIS A 96 6.34 17.84 -24.03
CA HIS A 96 5.01 17.29 -23.73
C HIS A 96 4.28 18.10 -22.65
N PHE A 97 5.00 18.53 -21.61
CA PHE A 97 4.45 19.39 -20.55
C PHE A 97 3.93 20.72 -21.11
N LEU A 98 4.74 21.39 -21.93
CA LEU A 98 4.34 22.64 -22.56
C LEU A 98 3.14 22.45 -23.48
N GLN A 99 3.13 21.38 -24.29
CA GLN A 99 2.01 21.03 -25.15
C GLN A 99 0.71 20.85 -24.36
N GLU A 100 0.73 20.03 -23.31
CA GLU A 100 -0.44 19.77 -22.46
C GLU A 100 -0.93 21.02 -21.76
N TYR A 101 -0.01 21.87 -21.28
CA TYR A 101 -0.37 23.13 -20.64
C TYR A 101 -1.09 24.07 -21.60
N LEU A 102 -0.48 24.36 -22.76
CA LEU A 102 -1.08 25.25 -23.77
C LEU A 102 -2.43 24.73 -24.25
N TRP A 103 -2.53 23.42 -24.45
CA TRP A 103 -3.77 22.76 -24.88
C TRP A 103 -4.89 22.93 -23.85
N GLN A 104 -4.63 22.56 -22.60
CA GLN A 104 -5.62 22.67 -21.53
C GLN A 104 -5.97 24.13 -21.24
N PHE A 105 -5.02 25.04 -21.42
CA PHE A 105 -5.23 26.46 -21.24
C PHE A 105 -6.17 27.04 -22.31
N LEU A 106 -5.97 26.71 -23.58
CA LEU A 106 -6.91 27.09 -24.65
C LEU A 106 -8.33 26.55 -24.40
N VAL A 107 -8.45 25.28 -24.02
CA VAL A 107 -9.74 24.67 -23.68
C VAL A 107 -10.41 25.41 -22.52
N PHE A 108 -9.64 25.82 -21.51
CA PHE A 108 -10.14 26.59 -20.38
C PHE A 108 -10.65 27.98 -20.80
N LEU A 109 -10.01 28.61 -21.79
CA LEU A 109 -10.45 29.88 -22.37
C LEU A 109 -11.65 29.76 -23.33
N GLY A 110 -12.24 28.55 -23.46
CA GLY A 110 -13.38 28.26 -24.31
C GLY A 110 -13.03 28.06 -25.79
N GLU A 111 -11.75 27.89 -26.13
CA GLU A 111 -11.31 27.66 -27.51
C GLU A 111 -11.28 26.18 -27.87
N SER A 112 -11.50 25.90 -29.16
CA SER A 112 -11.26 24.57 -29.72
C SER A 112 -9.78 24.47 -30.12
N PRO A 113 -8.98 23.67 -29.40
CA PRO A 113 -7.57 23.56 -29.71
C PRO A 113 -7.35 22.88 -31.09
N PRO A 114 -6.22 23.14 -31.77
CA PRO A 114 -5.97 22.67 -33.13
C PRO A 114 -6.06 21.15 -33.25
N ALA A 115 -6.60 20.60 -34.35
CA ALA A 115 -6.76 19.15 -34.50
C ALA A 115 -5.45 18.33 -34.41
N ALA A 116 -4.30 18.97 -34.64
CA ALA A 116 -2.97 18.40 -34.45
C ALA A 116 -2.26 19.01 -33.24
N PHE A 117 -1.50 18.19 -32.52
CA PHE A 117 -0.62 18.63 -31.44
C PHE A 117 0.60 19.37 -32.02
N ASP A 118 0.40 20.64 -32.38
CA ASP A 118 1.43 21.55 -32.87
C ASP A 118 1.63 22.71 -31.89
N LEU A 119 2.84 22.81 -31.34
CA LEU A 119 3.20 23.85 -30.36
C LEU A 119 3.08 25.26 -30.94
N ASP A 120 3.42 25.43 -32.22
CA ASP A 120 3.35 26.73 -32.88
C ASP A 120 1.91 27.19 -33.04
N ALA A 121 1.05 26.31 -33.56
CA ALA A 121 -0.37 26.58 -33.71
C ALA A 121 -1.06 26.89 -32.38
N LEU A 122 -0.70 26.16 -31.32
CA LEU A 122 -1.20 26.41 -29.95
C LEU A 122 -0.76 27.81 -29.46
N CYS A 123 0.50 28.16 -29.68
CA CYS A 123 1.03 29.44 -29.25
C CYS A 123 0.45 30.62 -30.03
N GLU A 124 0.24 30.47 -31.34
CA GLU A 124 -0.43 31.46 -32.17
C GLU A 124 -1.86 31.72 -31.69
N SER A 125 -2.60 30.66 -31.34
CA SER A 125 -3.97 30.75 -30.83
C SER A 125 -4.04 31.52 -29.50
N LEU A 126 -3.10 31.27 -28.59
CA LEU A 126 -3.01 32.03 -27.33
C LEU A 126 -2.55 33.48 -27.53
N THR A 127 -1.62 33.71 -28.46
CA THR A 127 -1.18 35.05 -28.81
C THR A 127 -2.35 35.89 -29.33
N ALA A 128 -3.23 35.30 -30.16
CA ALA A 128 -4.44 35.96 -30.65
C ALA A 128 -5.41 36.38 -29.52
N ARG A 129 -5.33 35.74 -28.35
CA ARG A 129 -6.08 36.08 -27.13
C ARG A 129 -5.36 37.07 -26.20
N GLY A 130 -4.18 37.58 -26.61
CA GLY A 130 -3.41 38.58 -25.86
C GLY A 130 -2.26 38.03 -25.02
N HIS A 131 -2.01 36.71 -25.03
CA HIS A 131 -0.91 36.06 -24.31
C HIS A 131 0.39 36.11 -25.13
N MET A 132 0.97 37.31 -25.26
CA MET A 132 2.18 37.56 -26.05
C MET A 132 3.43 36.83 -25.52
N GLU A 133 3.48 36.60 -24.20
CA GLU A 133 4.56 35.90 -23.50
C GLU A 133 4.83 34.50 -24.07
N CYS A 134 3.82 33.86 -24.66
CA CYS A 134 3.96 32.53 -25.26
C CYS A 134 5.07 32.48 -26.32
N ARG A 135 5.20 33.52 -27.15
CA ARG A 135 6.20 33.55 -28.23
C ARG A 135 7.62 33.53 -27.70
N ASP A 136 7.88 34.31 -26.67
CA ASP A 136 9.20 34.42 -26.04
C ASP A 136 9.57 33.07 -25.41
N PHE A 137 8.65 32.45 -24.67
CA PHE A 137 8.86 31.13 -24.06
C PHE A 137 9.07 30.03 -25.09
N LEU A 138 8.33 30.03 -26.20
CA LEU A 138 8.50 29.05 -27.27
C LEU A 138 9.85 29.22 -27.99
N SER A 139 10.26 30.46 -28.24
CA SER A 139 11.56 30.76 -28.84
C SER A 139 12.73 30.33 -27.95
N ALA A 140 12.63 30.57 -26.65
CA ALA A 140 13.61 30.12 -25.67
C ALA A 140 13.65 28.59 -25.58
N HIS A 141 12.48 27.95 -25.53
CA HIS A 141 12.37 26.48 -25.50
C HIS A 141 13.07 25.84 -26.71
N ARG A 142 12.82 26.33 -27.93
CA ARG A 142 13.51 25.85 -29.15
C ARG A 142 15.02 25.98 -29.04
N ARG A 143 15.50 27.13 -28.57
CA ARG A 143 16.94 27.37 -28.40
C ARG A 143 17.58 26.39 -27.42
N TYR A 144 16.89 26.03 -26.33
CA TYR A 144 17.40 25.02 -25.39
C TYR A 144 17.35 23.61 -25.99
N SER A 145 16.27 23.26 -26.68
CA SER A 145 16.11 21.98 -27.36
C SER A 145 17.15 21.75 -28.46
N GLU A 146 17.43 22.75 -29.29
CA GLU A 146 18.47 22.70 -30.34
C GLU A 146 19.88 22.53 -29.76
N LYS A 147 20.13 23.08 -28.57
CA LYS A 147 21.40 22.94 -27.85
C LYS A 147 21.52 21.63 -27.07
N GLY A 148 20.45 20.84 -26.99
CA GLY A 148 20.41 19.64 -26.14
C GLY A 148 20.39 19.93 -24.63
N ASP A 149 20.07 21.16 -24.22
CA ASP A 149 20.04 21.55 -22.81
C ASP A 149 18.69 21.19 -22.16
N GLY A 150 18.59 19.94 -21.72
CA GLY A 150 17.37 19.39 -21.12
C GLY A 150 16.92 20.10 -19.84
N LEU A 151 17.85 20.54 -18.99
CA LEU A 151 17.52 21.20 -17.73
C LEU A 151 16.95 22.60 -17.98
N SER A 152 17.56 23.38 -18.86
CA SER A 152 17.03 24.69 -19.22
C SER A 152 15.71 24.59 -19.97
N ALA A 153 15.54 23.59 -20.85
CA ALA A 153 14.26 23.33 -21.52
C ALA A 153 13.14 23.00 -20.53
N LEU A 154 13.43 22.17 -19.50
CA LEU A 154 12.52 21.87 -18.40
C LEU A 154 12.20 23.11 -17.56
N ALA A 155 13.22 23.85 -17.13
CA ALA A 155 13.04 25.06 -16.35
C ALA A 155 12.15 26.08 -17.08
N ASN A 156 12.34 26.25 -18.38
CA ASN A 156 11.50 27.10 -19.22
C ASN A 156 10.05 26.60 -19.30
N ALA A 157 9.85 25.30 -19.58
CA ALA A 157 8.52 24.71 -19.71
C ALA A 157 7.73 24.76 -18.39
N PHE A 158 8.36 24.47 -17.26
CA PHE A 158 7.73 24.50 -15.94
C PHE A 158 7.53 25.93 -15.42
N SER A 159 8.34 26.91 -15.86
CA SER A 159 8.16 28.31 -15.46
C SER A 159 7.06 29.03 -16.24
N PHE A 160 6.78 28.60 -17.47
CA PHE A 160 5.79 29.23 -18.35
C PHE A 160 4.39 29.40 -17.71
N PRO A 161 3.80 28.36 -17.07
CA PRO A 161 2.51 28.49 -16.40
C PRO A 161 2.41 29.67 -15.43
N PHE A 162 3.47 29.95 -14.68
CA PHE A 162 3.48 31.02 -13.68
C PHE A 162 3.51 32.41 -14.32
N ALA A 163 4.07 32.53 -15.54
CA ALA A 163 4.04 33.77 -16.31
C ALA A 163 2.65 34.08 -16.89
N THR A 164 1.82 33.04 -17.10
CA THR A 164 0.42 33.21 -17.56
C THR A 164 -0.57 33.50 -16.41
N GLY A 165 -0.14 33.36 -15.16
CA GLY A 165 -0.94 33.73 -13.99
C GLY A 165 -0.96 35.25 -13.77
N GLY A 166 -2.10 35.78 -13.32
CA GLY A 166 -2.27 37.22 -13.11
C GLY A 166 -3.64 37.59 -12.55
N ASP A 167 -4.10 38.80 -12.84
CA ASP A 167 -5.34 39.35 -12.28
C ASP A 167 -6.61 38.59 -12.72
N LEU A 168 -6.55 37.88 -13.85
CA LEU A 168 -7.70 37.18 -14.44
C LEU A 168 -7.80 35.71 -14.01
N LEU A 169 -6.67 35.04 -13.83
CA LEU A 169 -6.62 33.63 -13.47
C LEU A 169 -5.32 33.27 -12.76
N TYR A 170 -5.35 32.17 -12.01
CA TYR A 170 -4.16 31.57 -11.42
C TYR A 170 -4.14 30.05 -11.67
N PRO A 171 -3.02 29.49 -12.12
CA PRO A 171 -2.89 28.04 -12.28
C PRO A 171 -2.95 27.30 -10.94
N VAL A 172 -3.75 26.24 -10.92
CA VAL A 172 -3.79 25.21 -9.88
C VAL A 172 -3.22 23.93 -10.50
N PHE A 173 -2.11 23.45 -9.97
CA PHE A 173 -1.39 22.31 -10.54
C PHE A 173 -1.86 21.00 -9.90
N LEU A 174 -2.33 20.08 -10.74
CA LEU A 174 -2.74 18.73 -10.37
C LEU A 174 -1.76 17.74 -11.00
N PHE A 175 -0.66 17.49 -10.30
CA PHE A 175 0.41 16.62 -10.77
C PHE A 175 0.18 15.18 -10.31
N ASP A 176 -0.06 14.27 -11.25
CA ASP A 176 -0.32 12.86 -10.98
C ASP A 176 0.91 12.00 -11.22
N ASP A 177 1.11 10.98 -10.37
CA ASP A 177 2.23 10.03 -10.43
C ASP A 177 3.62 10.70 -10.45
N PHE A 178 3.80 11.74 -9.64
CA PHE A 178 5.03 12.56 -9.60
C PHE A 178 6.29 11.76 -9.26
N GLN A 179 6.19 10.58 -8.63
CA GLN A 179 7.34 9.71 -8.40
C GLN A 179 8.12 9.36 -9.68
N TYR A 180 7.51 9.40 -10.87
CA TYR A 180 8.22 9.14 -12.12
C TYR A 180 9.28 10.21 -12.46
N THR A 181 9.25 11.39 -11.84
CA THR A 181 10.27 12.43 -12.06
C THR A 181 11.66 12.00 -11.59
N ILE A 182 11.74 11.01 -10.69
CA ILE A 182 13.00 10.43 -10.21
C ILE A 182 13.67 9.59 -11.30
N LYS A 183 12.91 9.10 -12.28
CA LYS A 183 13.44 8.32 -13.41
C LYS A 183 13.92 9.19 -14.57
N LEU A 184 14.06 10.51 -14.37
CA LEU A 184 14.57 11.40 -15.40
C LEU A 184 16.05 11.18 -15.65
N GLN A 185 16.42 11.05 -16.91
CA GLN A 185 17.79 10.82 -17.34
C GLN A 185 18.61 12.10 -17.24
N ASN A 186 19.83 12.00 -16.71
CA ASN A 186 20.82 13.09 -16.67
C ASN A 186 20.31 14.36 -15.94
N ILE A 187 19.31 14.23 -15.07
CA ILE A 187 18.77 15.32 -14.26
C ILE A 187 18.84 14.90 -12.78
N PRO A 188 19.33 15.76 -11.88
CA PRO A 188 19.35 15.45 -10.46
C PRO A 188 17.95 15.20 -9.89
N GLU A 189 17.83 14.21 -9.00
CA GLU A 189 16.61 14.01 -8.23
C GLU A 189 16.24 15.28 -7.44
N GLY A 190 14.99 15.71 -7.56
CA GLY A 190 14.51 16.95 -6.95
C GLY A 190 14.58 18.17 -7.85
N ALA A 191 15.21 18.10 -9.04
CA ALA A 191 15.38 19.27 -9.92
C ALA A 191 14.05 19.97 -10.30
N ILE A 192 12.96 19.20 -10.50
CA ILE A 192 11.64 19.79 -10.75
C ILE A 192 11.16 20.59 -9.52
N PHE A 193 11.33 20.05 -8.32
CA PHE A 193 11.02 20.80 -7.11
C PHE A 193 11.92 22.02 -6.93
N SER A 194 13.20 21.96 -7.31
CA SER A 194 14.08 23.13 -7.32
C SER A 194 13.55 24.25 -8.22
N ILE A 195 13.08 23.89 -9.43
CA ILE A 195 12.46 24.83 -10.39
C ILE A 195 11.16 25.41 -9.80
N LEU A 196 10.33 24.57 -9.18
CA LEU A 196 9.02 24.97 -8.64
C LEU A 196 9.11 25.71 -7.29
N ARG A 197 10.25 25.64 -6.60
CA ARG A 197 10.45 26.15 -5.24
C ARG A 197 10.00 27.60 -5.03
N PRO A 198 10.33 28.57 -5.90
CA PRO A 198 9.89 29.95 -5.71
C PRO A 198 8.36 30.10 -5.72
N TYR A 199 7.70 29.31 -6.55
CA TYR A 199 6.24 29.36 -6.73
C TYR A 199 5.49 28.59 -5.65
N ILE A 200 6.05 27.48 -5.16
CA ILE A 200 5.50 26.76 -4.00
C ILE A 200 5.51 27.67 -2.77
N LYS A 201 6.59 28.43 -2.57
CA LYS A 201 6.72 29.33 -1.42
C LYS A 201 5.88 30.60 -1.51
N SER A 202 5.39 30.96 -2.69
CA SER A 202 4.59 32.17 -2.86
C SER A 202 3.15 32.00 -2.38
N GLY A 203 2.63 30.76 -2.29
CA GLY A 203 1.26 30.46 -1.89
C GLY A 203 0.17 30.87 -2.89
N HIS A 204 0.56 31.49 -4.02
CA HIS A 204 -0.37 31.93 -5.07
C HIS A 204 -0.73 30.82 -6.07
N PHE A 205 0.04 29.72 -6.07
CA PHE A 205 -0.08 28.65 -7.04
C PHE A 205 -0.22 27.31 -6.32
N PRO A 206 -1.43 26.94 -5.87
CA PRO A 206 -1.66 25.67 -5.19
C PRO A 206 -1.19 24.50 -6.06
N MET A 207 -0.38 23.62 -5.48
CA MET A 207 0.12 22.41 -6.16
C MET A 207 -0.31 21.18 -5.40
N ILE A 208 -1.11 20.33 -6.03
CA ILE A 208 -1.45 19.01 -5.54
C ILE A 208 -0.59 18.01 -6.30
N VAL A 209 0.30 17.36 -5.57
CA VAL A 209 1.24 16.36 -6.07
C VAL A 209 0.75 14.99 -5.61
N SER A 210 0.47 14.09 -6.53
CA SER A 210 0.08 12.71 -6.27
C SER A 210 1.29 11.79 -6.43
N GLY A 211 1.40 10.78 -5.57
CA GLY A 211 2.31 9.68 -5.83
C GLY A 211 2.02 8.40 -5.04
N SER A 212 2.40 7.26 -5.63
CA SER A 212 2.24 5.96 -4.94
C SER A 212 3.42 5.63 -4.01
N SER A 213 4.54 6.34 -4.15
CA SER A 213 5.72 6.15 -3.31
C SER A 213 5.98 7.39 -2.44
N PRO A 214 5.46 7.44 -1.20
CA PRO A 214 5.65 8.59 -0.32
C PRO A 214 7.13 8.81 0.02
N GLY A 215 7.92 7.76 0.25
CA GLY A 215 9.34 7.88 0.61
C GLY A 215 10.14 8.67 -0.43
N HIS A 216 9.99 8.32 -1.69
CA HIS A 216 10.66 8.97 -2.82
C HIS A 216 10.25 10.44 -3.05
N VAL A 217 8.96 10.75 -2.94
CA VAL A 217 8.49 12.14 -3.11
C VAL A 217 8.86 12.98 -1.89
N THR A 218 8.71 12.44 -0.68
CA THR A 218 9.06 13.16 0.55
C THR A 218 10.56 13.38 0.71
N SER A 219 11.42 12.44 0.29
CA SER A 219 12.87 12.64 0.29
C SER A 219 13.27 13.78 -0.63
N SER A 220 12.66 13.86 -1.83
CA SER A 220 12.84 14.97 -2.77
C SER A 220 12.39 16.31 -2.16
N LEU A 221 11.25 16.34 -1.49
CA LEU A 221 10.77 17.54 -0.77
C LEU A 221 11.69 17.97 0.37
N LYS A 222 12.22 17.01 1.15
CA LYS A 222 13.17 17.28 2.24
C LYS A 222 14.47 17.87 1.69
N ARG A 223 15.02 17.30 0.61
CA ARG A 223 16.24 17.78 -0.06
C ARG A 223 16.13 19.25 -0.50
N GLU A 224 14.97 19.63 -1.04
CA GLU A 224 14.72 20.99 -1.52
C GLU A 224 14.26 21.97 -0.42
N GLY A 225 14.13 21.51 0.83
CA GLY A 225 13.63 22.30 1.95
C GLY A 225 12.19 22.77 1.75
N LEU A 226 11.36 21.92 1.15
CA LEU A 226 9.95 22.16 0.83
C LEU A 226 9.00 21.30 1.67
N TYR A 227 9.51 20.35 2.47
CA TYR A 227 8.68 19.42 3.23
C TYR A 227 7.63 20.13 4.12
N GLY A 228 8.01 21.22 4.79
CA GLY A 228 7.08 22.03 5.61
C GLY A 228 6.11 22.92 4.82
N SER A 229 6.24 22.99 3.49
CA SER A 229 5.35 23.74 2.60
C SER A 229 4.22 22.87 2.03
N PHE A 230 4.22 21.56 2.32
CA PHE A 230 3.23 20.61 1.85
C PHE A 230 2.39 20.07 3.02
N GLN A 231 1.06 20.08 2.85
CA GLN A 231 0.16 19.27 3.65
C GLN A 231 0.17 17.83 3.12
N LEU A 232 0.22 16.87 4.04
CA LEU A 232 0.28 15.44 3.71
C LEU A 232 -1.13 14.84 3.84
N ILE A 233 -1.65 14.27 2.77
CA ILE A 233 -2.94 13.56 2.76
C ILE A 233 -2.70 12.12 2.33
N GLU A 234 -2.90 11.19 3.28
CA GLU A 234 -2.90 9.75 2.99
C GLU A 234 -4.28 9.31 2.50
N VAL A 235 -4.33 8.71 1.32
CA VAL A 235 -5.54 8.16 0.73
C VAL A 235 -5.55 6.65 0.95
N GLY A 236 -6.36 6.21 1.92
CA GLY A 236 -6.66 4.80 2.16
C GLY A 236 -7.84 4.29 1.32
N GLY A 237 -8.26 3.05 1.58
CA GLY A 237 -9.50 2.50 1.01
C GLY A 237 -10.71 3.40 1.30
N LEU A 238 -11.80 3.21 0.59
CA LEU A 238 -13.03 3.92 0.91
C LEU A 238 -13.48 3.57 2.33
N SER A 239 -14.21 4.48 2.97
CA SER A 239 -14.93 4.14 4.19
C SER A 239 -15.89 2.97 3.92
N PRO A 240 -16.17 2.10 4.92
CA PRO A 240 -17.07 0.96 4.74
C PRO A 240 -18.41 1.36 4.10
N ASP A 241 -19.03 2.44 4.58
CA ASP A 241 -20.32 2.93 4.07
C ASP A 241 -20.23 3.41 2.60
N ALA A 242 -19.19 4.17 2.26
CA ALA A 242 -18.96 4.62 0.90
C ALA A 242 -18.64 3.44 -0.05
N SER A 243 -17.90 2.44 0.45
CA SER A 243 -17.55 1.24 -0.28
C SER A 243 -18.75 0.34 -0.54
N VAL A 244 -19.72 0.26 0.38
CA VAL A 244 -20.97 -0.47 0.16
C VAL A 244 -21.86 0.28 -0.83
N SER A 245 -21.99 1.60 -0.65
CA SER A 245 -22.79 2.47 -1.54
C SER A 245 -22.29 2.44 -2.99
N ALA A 246 -20.99 2.18 -3.20
CA ALA A 246 -20.37 2.02 -4.51
C ALA A 246 -20.97 0.91 -5.38
N TRP A 247 -21.54 -0.13 -4.78
CA TRP A 247 -22.05 -1.27 -5.51
C TRP A 247 -23.30 -0.93 -6.33
N ALA A 248 -24.18 -0.08 -5.80
CA ALA A 248 -25.45 0.27 -6.44
C ALA A 248 -25.28 0.79 -7.88
N PRO A 249 -24.50 1.86 -8.14
CA PRO A 249 -24.32 2.36 -9.51
C PRO A 249 -23.55 1.37 -10.41
N LEU A 250 -22.68 0.53 -9.84
CA LEU A 250 -21.94 -0.49 -10.60
C LEU A 250 -22.85 -1.64 -11.06
N PHE A 251 -23.78 -2.08 -10.22
CA PHE A 251 -24.64 -3.23 -10.47
C PHE A 251 -25.91 -2.86 -11.22
N GLU A 252 -26.52 -1.70 -10.95
CA GLU A 252 -27.75 -1.26 -11.62
C GLU A 252 -27.56 -1.21 -13.14
N ARG A 253 -26.47 -0.58 -13.59
CA ARG A 253 -26.13 -0.47 -15.02
C ARG A 253 -25.87 -1.83 -15.68
N ARG A 254 -25.48 -2.84 -14.90
CA ARG A 254 -25.10 -4.18 -15.36
C ARG A 254 -26.16 -5.25 -15.08
N LYS A 255 -27.27 -4.88 -14.45
CA LYS A 255 -28.36 -5.79 -14.01
C LYS A 255 -27.86 -6.97 -13.17
N ILE A 256 -26.88 -6.71 -12.30
CA ILE A 256 -26.36 -7.71 -11.35
C ILE A 256 -27.18 -7.65 -10.08
N ARG A 257 -27.61 -8.80 -9.55
CA ARG A 257 -28.27 -8.92 -8.25
C ARG A 257 -27.27 -9.46 -7.23
N MET A 258 -27.20 -8.80 -6.07
CA MET A 258 -26.48 -9.23 -4.89
C MET A 258 -27.28 -8.80 -3.65
N PRO A 259 -27.55 -9.70 -2.69
CA PRO A 259 -28.12 -9.34 -1.39
C PRO A 259 -27.31 -8.28 -0.64
N GLU A 260 -27.98 -7.36 0.06
CA GLU A 260 -27.35 -6.23 0.77
C GLU A 260 -26.33 -6.68 1.83
N HIS A 261 -26.66 -7.74 2.60
CA HIS A 261 -25.73 -8.30 3.60
C HIS A 261 -24.43 -8.84 2.98
N LEU A 262 -24.45 -9.27 1.71
CA LEU A 262 -23.24 -9.69 0.98
C LEU A 262 -22.44 -8.51 0.45
N MET A 263 -23.05 -7.35 0.21
CA MET A 263 -22.34 -6.17 -0.29
C MET A 263 -21.28 -5.67 0.71
N VAL A 264 -21.60 -5.70 2.01
CA VAL A 264 -20.68 -5.35 3.10
C VAL A 264 -19.46 -6.27 3.10
N ARG A 265 -19.71 -7.58 3.06
CA ARG A 265 -18.65 -8.58 3.03
C ARG A 265 -17.82 -8.51 1.75
N ALA A 266 -18.46 -8.33 0.60
CA ALA A 266 -17.79 -8.19 -0.68
C ALA A 266 -16.90 -6.93 -0.73
N ALA A 267 -17.36 -5.82 -0.16
CA ALA A 267 -16.59 -4.59 -0.04
C ALA A 267 -15.31 -4.81 0.81
N ALA A 268 -15.45 -5.44 1.99
CA ALA A 268 -14.33 -5.78 2.85
C ALA A 268 -13.36 -6.78 2.20
N ARG A 269 -13.89 -7.80 1.49
CA ARG A 269 -13.09 -8.80 0.74
C ARG A 269 -12.19 -8.15 -0.30
N LEU A 270 -12.65 -7.07 -0.92
CA LEU A 270 -11.91 -6.27 -1.91
C LEU A 270 -11.12 -5.12 -1.26
N GLY A 271 -10.95 -5.12 0.06
CA GLY A 271 -10.14 -4.15 0.81
C GLY A 271 -10.66 -2.71 0.72
N HIS A 272 -11.94 -2.54 0.41
CA HIS A 272 -12.54 -1.23 0.13
C HIS A 272 -11.82 -0.43 -0.98
N VAL A 273 -11.15 -1.12 -1.91
CA VAL A 273 -10.45 -0.49 -3.03
C VAL A 273 -11.41 -0.31 -4.22
N PRO A 274 -11.66 0.92 -4.68
CA PRO A 274 -12.66 1.19 -5.72
C PRO A 274 -12.42 0.43 -7.03
N ILE A 275 -11.16 0.29 -7.45
CA ILE A 275 -10.86 -0.37 -8.71
C ILE A 275 -11.22 -1.86 -8.68
N TYR A 276 -11.06 -2.53 -7.53
CA TYR A 276 -11.35 -3.95 -7.41
C TYR A 276 -12.85 -4.21 -7.48
N GLN A 277 -13.66 -3.33 -6.89
CA GLN A 277 -15.12 -3.39 -7.04
C GLN A 277 -15.54 -3.24 -8.50
N ARG A 278 -14.95 -2.28 -9.23
CA ARG A 278 -15.22 -2.08 -10.65
C ARG A 278 -14.80 -3.29 -11.50
N MET A 279 -13.57 -3.77 -11.33
CA MET A 279 -13.05 -4.95 -12.04
C MET A 279 -13.89 -6.19 -11.75
N PHE A 280 -14.30 -6.38 -10.50
CA PHE A 280 -15.16 -7.49 -10.10
C PHE A 280 -16.55 -7.39 -10.72
N ALA A 281 -17.20 -6.22 -10.66
CA ALA A 281 -18.51 -6.00 -11.29
C ALA A 281 -18.47 -6.25 -12.81
N GLU A 282 -17.40 -5.84 -13.47
CA GLU A 282 -17.19 -6.11 -14.90
C GLU A 282 -16.98 -7.60 -15.19
N GLU A 283 -16.28 -8.33 -14.32
CA GLU A 283 -16.09 -9.79 -14.45
C GLU A 283 -17.42 -10.53 -14.30
N VAL A 284 -18.23 -10.17 -13.28
CA VAL A 284 -19.55 -10.76 -13.04
C VAL A 284 -20.47 -10.54 -14.24
N SER A 285 -20.48 -9.30 -14.78
CA SER A 285 -21.23 -8.96 -15.98
C SER A 285 -20.74 -9.71 -17.22
N PHE A 286 -19.42 -9.81 -17.41
CA PHE A 286 -18.82 -10.54 -18.53
C PHE A 286 -19.19 -12.02 -18.52
N ARG A 287 -19.25 -12.64 -17.34
CA ARG A 287 -19.65 -14.05 -17.15
C ARG A 287 -21.17 -14.26 -17.16
N ASN A 288 -21.97 -13.18 -17.25
CA ASN A 288 -23.42 -13.22 -17.10
C ASN A 288 -23.87 -13.98 -15.84
N ALA A 289 -23.11 -13.81 -14.75
CA ALA A 289 -23.36 -14.49 -13.48
C ALA A 289 -24.24 -13.64 -12.54
N GLN A 290 -24.88 -14.30 -11.57
CA GLN A 290 -25.62 -13.66 -10.48
C GLN A 290 -25.02 -14.08 -9.15
N ILE A 291 -25.15 -13.25 -8.12
CA ILE A 291 -24.57 -13.48 -6.81
C ILE A 291 -25.71 -13.66 -5.81
N GLU A 292 -26.13 -14.92 -5.69
CA GLU A 292 -27.31 -15.28 -4.88
C GLU A 292 -26.94 -15.52 -3.41
N ASP A 293 -25.77 -16.09 -3.17
CA ASP A 293 -25.28 -16.43 -1.85
C ASP A 293 -23.75 -16.19 -1.70
N GLU A 294 -23.25 -16.44 -0.49
CA GLU A 294 -21.84 -16.27 -0.16
C GLU A 294 -20.92 -17.21 -0.97
N VAL A 295 -21.37 -18.44 -1.23
CA VAL A 295 -20.59 -19.45 -1.95
C VAL A 295 -20.41 -19.02 -3.41
N ALA A 296 -21.47 -18.51 -4.04
CA ALA A 296 -21.43 -17.95 -5.38
C ALA A 296 -20.49 -16.74 -5.46
N PHE A 297 -20.53 -15.85 -4.44
CA PHE A 297 -19.59 -14.74 -4.36
C PHE A 297 -18.13 -15.20 -4.27
N GLU A 298 -17.79 -16.08 -3.32
CA GLU A 298 -16.41 -16.53 -3.13
C GLU A 298 -15.91 -17.34 -4.34
N ASN A 299 -16.76 -18.13 -4.99
CA ASN A 299 -16.41 -18.81 -6.24
C ASN A 299 -16.06 -17.81 -7.36
N LEU A 300 -16.88 -16.79 -7.56
CA LEU A 300 -16.62 -15.75 -8.57
C LEU A 300 -15.37 -14.93 -8.23
N PHE A 301 -15.15 -14.63 -6.95
CA PHE A 301 -13.95 -13.96 -6.48
C PHE A 301 -12.70 -14.80 -6.75
N ALA A 302 -12.71 -16.09 -6.38
CA ALA A 302 -11.61 -17.00 -6.63
C ALA A 302 -11.31 -17.15 -8.14
N LEU A 303 -12.34 -17.22 -8.99
CA LEU A 303 -12.15 -17.21 -10.44
C LEU A 303 -11.52 -15.90 -10.92
N SER A 304 -11.99 -14.75 -10.41
CA SER A 304 -11.43 -13.44 -10.77
C SER A 304 -9.94 -13.31 -10.39
N ILE A 305 -9.54 -13.84 -9.22
CA ILE A 305 -8.17 -13.83 -8.72
C ILE A 305 -7.25 -14.81 -9.44
N THR A 306 -7.78 -15.93 -9.94
CA THR A 306 -6.95 -17.00 -10.52
C THR A 306 -6.86 -16.96 -12.04
N GLU A 307 -7.87 -16.44 -12.73
CA GLU A 307 -7.94 -16.36 -14.19
C GLU A 307 -8.66 -15.12 -14.76
N GLY A 308 -9.38 -14.35 -13.95
CA GLY A 308 -10.14 -13.19 -14.40
C GLY A 308 -9.39 -11.85 -14.35
N LYS A 309 -10.16 -10.76 -14.33
CA LYS A 309 -9.62 -9.38 -14.37
C LYS A 309 -8.66 -9.05 -13.22
N LEU A 310 -8.93 -9.48 -11.99
CA LEU A 310 -8.05 -9.20 -10.85
C LEU A 310 -6.70 -9.91 -11.01
N ASN A 311 -6.71 -11.15 -11.52
CA ASN A 311 -5.49 -11.89 -11.85
C ASN A 311 -4.65 -11.14 -12.89
N ARG A 312 -5.29 -10.75 -14.01
CA ARG A 312 -4.62 -10.06 -15.11
C ARG A 312 -4.00 -8.74 -14.65
N TYR A 313 -4.73 -7.96 -13.86
CA TYR A 313 -4.24 -6.72 -13.30
C TYR A 313 -2.94 -6.92 -12.52
N TRP A 314 -2.91 -7.84 -11.55
CA TRP A 314 -1.73 -8.03 -10.72
C TRP A 314 -0.57 -8.65 -11.49
N ARG A 315 -0.82 -9.51 -12.49
CA ARG A 315 0.24 -9.98 -13.39
C ARG A 315 0.88 -8.83 -14.15
N GLU A 316 0.07 -8.00 -14.81
CA GLU A 316 0.55 -6.83 -15.56
C GLU A 316 1.29 -5.86 -14.62
N PHE A 317 0.80 -5.67 -13.39
CA PHE A 317 1.49 -4.88 -12.37
C PHE A 317 2.90 -5.42 -12.09
N PHE A 318 3.05 -6.70 -11.78
CA PHE A 318 4.36 -7.28 -11.45
C PHE A 318 5.28 -7.38 -12.67
N GLU A 319 4.76 -7.65 -13.86
CA GLU A 319 5.53 -7.64 -15.11
C GLU A 319 6.09 -6.25 -15.43
N ASN A 320 5.32 -5.19 -15.15
CA ASN A 320 5.76 -3.81 -15.34
C ASN A 320 6.67 -3.31 -14.20
N ALA A 321 6.44 -3.76 -12.96
CA ALA A 321 7.23 -3.35 -11.81
C ALA A 321 8.61 -4.03 -11.80
N ILE A 322 8.65 -5.33 -12.11
CA ILE A 322 9.84 -6.17 -12.07
C ILE A 322 9.87 -7.00 -13.37
N PRO A 323 10.43 -6.45 -14.47
CA PRO A 323 10.43 -7.10 -15.79
C PRO A 323 11.24 -8.38 -15.81
N ASP A 324 12.35 -8.43 -15.06
CA ASP A 324 13.15 -9.64 -14.96
C ASP A 324 12.36 -10.78 -14.31
N ARG A 325 12.36 -11.95 -14.96
CA ARG A 325 11.53 -13.08 -14.56
C ARG A 325 12.02 -13.72 -13.25
N VAL A 326 13.33 -13.74 -13.02
CA VAL A 326 13.92 -14.36 -11.83
C VAL A 326 13.63 -13.49 -10.60
N ASN A 327 13.91 -12.19 -10.69
CA ASN A 327 13.62 -11.22 -9.64
C ASN A 327 12.12 -11.11 -9.38
N ARG A 328 11.26 -11.20 -10.42
CA ARG A 328 9.81 -11.24 -10.23
C ARG A 328 9.36 -12.47 -9.44
N ALA A 329 9.91 -13.66 -9.75
CA ALA A 329 9.59 -14.87 -9.00
C ALA A 329 10.07 -14.78 -7.54
N ARG A 330 11.25 -14.20 -7.29
CA ARG A 330 11.77 -13.93 -5.94
C ARG A 330 10.86 -12.96 -5.17
N ALA A 331 10.49 -11.85 -5.79
CA ALA A 331 9.59 -10.85 -5.20
C ALA A 331 8.23 -11.45 -4.82
N ILE A 332 7.64 -12.29 -5.69
CA ILE A 332 6.37 -13.00 -5.38
C ILE A 332 6.54 -13.93 -4.19
N LYS A 333 7.62 -14.73 -4.13
CA LYS A 333 7.88 -15.63 -2.98
C LYS A 333 8.07 -14.85 -1.69
N PHE A 334 8.81 -13.75 -1.75
CA PHE A 334 9.07 -12.86 -0.62
C PHE A 334 7.78 -12.19 -0.13
N LEU A 335 7.04 -11.54 -1.01
CA LEU A 335 5.77 -10.90 -0.67
C LEU A 335 4.72 -11.89 -0.19
N LYS A 336 4.66 -13.10 -0.75
CA LYS A 336 3.77 -14.16 -0.23
C LYS A 336 4.13 -14.46 1.22
N ARG A 337 5.42 -14.63 1.56
CA ARG A 337 5.83 -14.85 2.95
C ARG A 337 5.43 -13.68 3.85
N VAL A 338 5.70 -12.44 3.42
CA VAL A 338 5.46 -11.27 4.27
C VAL A 338 3.97 -10.92 4.39
N MET A 339 3.22 -10.96 3.30
CA MET A 339 1.84 -10.47 3.23
C MET A 339 0.79 -11.56 3.40
N PHE A 340 1.07 -12.78 2.95
CA PHE A 340 0.14 -13.91 3.07
C PHE A 340 0.46 -14.79 4.27
N ASP A 341 1.72 -15.22 4.43
CA ASP A 341 2.14 -16.01 5.62
C ASP A 341 2.35 -15.13 6.86
N GLN A 342 2.20 -13.80 6.71
CA GLN A 342 2.41 -12.81 7.76
C GLN A 342 3.78 -12.92 8.42
N PHE A 343 4.80 -13.30 7.64
CA PHE A 343 6.17 -13.38 8.12
C PHE A 343 6.64 -11.96 8.49
N PRO A 344 6.91 -11.70 9.78
CA PRO A 344 7.23 -10.38 10.30
C PRO A 344 8.59 -9.92 9.78
N ILE A 345 8.56 -8.94 8.89
CA ILE A 345 9.74 -8.20 8.44
C ILE A 345 9.42 -6.73 8.52
N ASP A 346 10.23 -6.05 9.30
CA ASP A 346 10.15 -4.63 9.55
C ASP A 346 11.48 -3.92 9.34
N THR A 347 12.53 -4.60 8.85
CA THR A 347 13.83 -4.00 8.52
C THR A 347 14.33 -4.39 7.13
N PHE A 348 15.17 -3.54 6.53
CA PHE A 348 15.85 -3.85 5.27
C PHE A 348 16.79 -5.06 5.38
N GLU A 349 17.52 -5.19 6.48
CA GLU A 349 18.42 -6.33 6.72
C GLU A 349 17.64 -7.65 6.75
N GLY A 350 16.56 -7.72 7.53
CA GLY A 350 15.68 -8.89 7.56
C GLY A 350 15.05 -9.20 6.20
N ALA A 351 14.72 -8.17 5.42
CA ALA A 351 14.21 -8.34 4.07
C ALA A 351 15.25 -8.95 3.12
N PHE A 352 16.50 -8.47 3.16
CA PHE A 352 17.60 -9.02 2.36
C PHE A 352 17.89 -10.48 2.71
N SER A 353 17.93 -10.81 4.00
CA SER A 353 18.12 -12.19 4.46
C SER A 353 17.01 -13.11 3.95
N LEU A 354 15.74 -12.69 3.98
CA LEU A 354 14.64 -13.53 3.48
C LEU A 354 14.59 -13.64 1.95
N LEU A 355 15.00 -12.59 1.23
CA LEU A 355 15.12 -12.62 -0.22
C LEU A 355 16.19 -13.64 -0.66
N GLY A 356 17.22 -13.86 0.17
CA GLY A 356 18.30 -14.81 -0.09
C GLY A 356 19.18 -14.36 -1.26
N THR A 357 19.38 -13.06 -1.41
CA THR A 357 20.15 -12.43 -2.49
C THR A 357 21.25 -11.54 -1.94
N SER A 358 22.13 -11.03 -2.82
CA SER A 358 23.03 -9.95 -2.43
C SER A 358 22.22 -8.70 -2.01
N PRO A 359 22.79 -7.82 -1.17
CA PRO A 359 22.14 -6.56 -0.80
C PRO A 359 21.79 -5.68 -2.01
N GLU A 360 22.58 -5.77 -3.08
CA GLU A 360 22.36 -5.04 -4.33
C GLU A 360 21.10 -5.54 -5.06
N GLU A 361 21.01 -6.85 -5.33
CA GLU A 361 19.83 -7.46 -5.98
C GLU A 361 18.57 -7.32 -5.11
N GLY A 362 18.72 -7.49 -3.79
CA GLY A 362 17.62 -7.31 -2.84
C GLY A 362 17.14 -5.86 -2.80
N GLY A 363 18.08 -4.91 -2.86
CA GLY A 363 17.82 -3.48 -2.90
C GLY A 363 17.01 -3.08 -4.13
N GLU A 364 17.34 -3.63 -5.31
CA GLU A 364 16.57 -3.38 -6.54
C GLU A 364 15.11 -3.84 -6.41
N ILE A 365 14.88 -5.03 -5.83
CA ILE A 365 13.52 -5.56 -5.63
C ILE A 365 12.75 -4.66 -4.65
N LEU A 366 13.32 -4.34 -3.49
CA LEU A 366 12.64 -3.51 -2.48
C LEU A 366 12.38 -2.10 -3.00
N SER A 367 13.34 -1.50 -3.71
CA SER A 367 13.16 -0.18 -4.35
C SER A 367 12.06 -0.22 -5.40
N ALA A 368 11.95 -1.28 -6.21
CA ALA A 368 10.86 -1.42 -7.17
C ALA A 368 9.49 -1.54 -6.48
N LEU A 369 9.40 -2.25 -5.35
CA LEU A 369 8.18 -2.38 -4.57
C LEU A 369 7.77 -1.07 -3.90
N GLU A 370 8.73 -0.33 -3.35
CA GLU A 370 8.51 1.00 -2.78
C GLU A 370 8.09 2.00 -3.85
N PHE A 371 8.75 2.01 -5.00
CA PHE A 371 8.41 2.87 -6.13
C PHE A 371 6.97 2.68 -6.61
N LYS A 372 6.47 1.44 -6.53
CA LYS A 372 5.09 1.09 -6.91
C LYS A 372 4.09 1.18 -5.75
N GLY A 373 4.54 1.59 -4.56
CA GLY A 373 3.68 1.79 -3.41
C GLY A 373 3.16 0.49 -2.79
N LEU A 374 3.93 -0.60 -2.84
CA LEU A 374 3.64 -1.81 -2.05
C LEU A 374 4.43 -1.85 -0.73
N LEU A 375 5.43 -0.99 -0.62
CA LEU A 375 6.31 -0.84 0.53
C LEU A 375 6.36 0.64 0.92
N LYS A 376 6.27 0.91 2.22
CA LYS A 376 6.64 2.19 2.82
C LYS A 376 7.91 1.97 3.63
N SER A 377 8.86 2.88 3.52
CA SER A 377 10.06 2.87 4.35
C SER A 377 10.09 4.12 5.24
N ASP A 378 10.57 3.96 6.47
CA ASP A 378 10.93 5.06 7.36
C ASP A 378 12.22 4.71 8.09
N PHE A 379 13.32 5.41 7.78
CA PHE A 379 14.67 5.06 8.20
C PHE A 379 15.04 3.60 7.87
N GLU A 380 15.28 2.77 8.88
CA GLU A 380 15.58 1.34 8.72
C GLU A 380 14.31 0.49 8.69
N HIS A 381 13.16 1.06 9.05
CA HIS A 381 11.91 0.35 9.15
C HIS A 381 11.19 0.23 7.81
N ILE A 382 10.62 -0.93 7.54
CA ILE A 382 9.80 -1.18 6.37
C ILE A 382 8.41 -1.67 6.75
N GLN A 383 7.41 -1.18 6.05
CA GLN A 383 6.01 -1.55 6.23
C GLN A 383 5.39 -1.90 4.88
N PHE A 384 4.82 -3.10 4.78
CA PHE A 384 4.12 -3.56 3.58
C PHE A 384 2.66 -3.14 3.62
N ILE A 385 2.15 -2.70 2.46
CA ILE A 385 0.75 -2.33 2.34
C ILE A 385 -0.11 -3.60 2.39
N ARG A 386 -1.01 -3.69 3.36
CA ARG A 386 -1.92 -4.83 3.48
C ARG A 386 -3.04 -4.69 2.46
N ASP A 387 -3.06 -5.60 1.49
CA ASP A 387 -4.11 -5.68 0.47
C ASP A 387 -4.62 -7.14 0.40
N PRO A 388 -5.91 -7.39 0.70
CA PRO A 388 -6.46 -8.74 0.73
C PRO A 388 -6.49 -9.41 -0.64
N VAL A 389 -6.70 -8.62 -1.71
CA VAL A 389 -6.75 -9.09 -3.09
C VAL A 389 -5.35 -9.46 -3.56
N LEU A 390 -4.36 -8.62 -3.24
CA LEU A 390 -2.95 -8.91 -3.50
C LEU A 390 -2.51 -10.18 -2.75
N SER A 391 -2.91 -10.34 -1.49
CA SER A 391 -2.56 -11.52 -0.68
C SER A 391 -3.05 -12.82 -1.34
N ASP A 392 -4.30 -12.87 -1.79
CA ASP A 392 -4.84 -14.02 -2.52
C ASP A 392 -4.20 -14.23 -3.89
N PHE A 393 -3.84 -13.14 -4.60
CA PHE A 393 -3.07 -13.22 -5.83
C PHE A 393 -1.68 -13.81 -5.61
N LEU A 394 -0.94 -13.35 -4.59
CA LEU A 394 0.40 -13.84 -4.25
C LEU A 394 0.36 -15.32 -3.90
N PHE A 395 -0.67 -15.72 -3.15
CA PHE A 395 -0.92 -17.12 -2.86
C PHE A 395 -1.09 -17.94 -4.14
N TRP A 396 -1.97 -17.50 -5.05
CA TRP A 396 -2.18 -18.19 -6.32
C TRP A 396 -0.91 -18.23 -7.18
N ALA A 397 -0.18 -17.11 -7.27
CA ALA A 397 1.03 -16.98 -8.06
C ALA A 397 2.13 -17.92 -7.55
N PHE A 398 2.25 -18.06 -6.22
CA PHE A 398 3.17 -19.00 -5.59
C PHE A 398 2.75 -20.45 -5.84
N GLU A 399 1.50 -20.82 -5.57
CA GLU A 399 1.04 -22.20 -5.72
C GLU A 399 1.13 -22.72 -7.16
N ARG A 400 0.75 -21.88 -8.12
CA ARG A 400 0.82 -22.23 -9.54
C ARG A 400 2.25 -22.14 -10.06
N GLY A 401 2.96 -21.06 -9.75
CA GLY A 401 4.26 -20.75 -10.33
C GLY A 401 5.43 -21.52 -9.70
N VAL A 402 5.32 -21.87 -8.41
CA VAL A 402 6.39 -22.51 -7.64
C VAL A 402 6.07 -23.98 -7.35
N LEU A 403 4.83 -24.28 -6.93
CA LEU A 403 4.42 -25.63 -6.55
C LEU A 403 3.73 -26.41 -7.69
N GLY A 404 3.47 -25.77 -8.83
CA GLY A 404 2.90 -26.41 -10.01
C GLY A 404 1.43 -26.87 -9.84
N LYS A 405 0.69 -26.33 -8.86
CA LYS A 405 -0.71 -26.70 -8.63
C LYS A 405 -1.62 -26.21 -9.76
N ASN A 406 -2.71 -26.93 -9.99
CA ASN A 406 -3.71 -26.54 -10.98
C ASN A 406 -4.56 -25.36 -10.48
N THR A 407 -4.97 -24.48 -11.41
CA THR A 407 -5.78 -23.29 -11.11
C THR A 407 -7.06 -23.62 -10.32
N SER A 408 -7.75 -24.69 -10.70
CA SER A 408 -9.00 -25.13 -10.04
C SER A 408 -8.77 -25.58 -8.60
N GLN A 409 -7.66 -26.26 -8.31
CA GLN A 409 -7.29 -26.67 -6.95
C GLN A 409 -7.00 -25.46 -6.07
N VAL A 410 -6.27 -24.48 -6.64
CA VAL A 410 -5.95 -23.22 -5.95
C VAL A 410 -7.21 -22.44 -5.64
N ALA A 411 -8.12 -22.30 -6.62
CA ALA A 411 -9.40 -21.61 -6.48
C ALA A 411 -10.30 -22.26 -5.41
N ALA A 412 -10.50 -23.59 -5.48
CA ALA A 412 -11.29 -24.32 -4.48
C ALA A 412 -10.76 -24.10 -3.05
N SER A 413 -9.45 -24.03 -2.91
CA SER A 413 -8.83 -23.80 -1.62
C SER A 413 -8.90 -22.33 -1.15
N ILE A 414 -9.06 -21.33 -2.05
CA ILE A 414 -9.38 -19.94 -1.67
C ILE A 414 -10.80 -19.91 -1.07
N VAL A 415 -11.74 -20.59 -1.72
CA VAL A 415 -13.14 -20.65 -1.30
C VAL A 415 -13.29 -21.37 0.03
N GLN A 416 -12.68 -22.56 0.18
CA GLN A 416 -12.74 -23.36 1.40
C GLN A 416 -12.21 -22.62 2.63
N ALA A 417 -11.12 -21.87 2.47
CA ALA A 417 -10.54 -21.03 3.51
C ALA A 417 -11.50 -19.97 4.06
N LYS A 418 -12.32 -19.38 3.20
CA LYS A 418 -13.19 -18.25 3.57
C LYS A 418 -14.51 -18.71 4.15
N ILE A 419 -15.05 -19.82 3.63
CA ILE A 419 -16.27 -20.41 4.19
C ILE A 419 -15.99 -20.96 5.60
N SER A 420 -14.85 -21.64 5.81
CA SER A 420 -14.50 -22.22 7.13
C SER A 420 -14.20 -21.20 8.23
N SER A 421 -13.76 -19.98 7.88
CA SER A 421 -13.42 -18.93 8.86
C SER A 421 -14.60 -18.09 9.34
N SER A 422 -15.75 -18.14 8.65
CA SER A 422 -16.95 -17.34 8.96
C SER A 422 -17.76 -17.80 10.17
N LEU A 423 -17.33 -18.87 10.86
CA LEU A 423 -18.10 -19.52 11.93
C LEU A 423 -17.63 -19.18 13.36
N VAL A 424 -16.63 -18.30 13.57
CA VAL A 424 -15.91 -18.16 14.88
C VAL A 424 -15.60 -16.70 15.27
N GLU A 425 -16.57 -15.77 15.18
CA GLU A 425 -16.29 -14.32 15.39
C GLU A 425 -16.57 -13.76 16.80
N GLY A 426 -17.07 -14.54 17.77
CA GLY A 426 -17.47 -14.04 19.11
C GLY A 426 -16.38 -14.01 20.20
N ASP A 427 -15.44 -14.96 20.23
CA ASP A 427 -14.39 -15.09 21.27
C ASP A 427 -13.05 -14.43 20.89
N ARG A 428 -13.05 -13.65 19.81
CA ARG A 428 -11.83 -13.25 19.11
C ARG A 428 -11.15 -12.02 19.69
N GLU A 429 -11.91 -11.09 20.26
CA GLU A 429 -11.39 -9.79 20.69
C GLU A 429 -10.53 -9.90 21.96
N THR A 430 -11.01 -10.62 22.99
CA THR A 430 -10.27 -10.90 24.24
C THR A 430 -9.03 -11.78 24.00
N HIS A 431 -9.14 -12.69 23.05
CA HIS A 431 -8.05 -13.54 22.59
C HIS A 431 -6.98 -12.73 21.83
N GLU A 432 -7.37 -11.80 20.96
CA GLU A 432 -6.45 -10.91 20.23
C GLU A 432 -5.71 -9.95 21.16
N GLU A 433 -6.37 -9.39 22.18
CA GLU A 433 -5.72 -8.55 23.20
C GLU A 433 -4.64 -9.30 23.97
N SER A 434 -4.95 -10.50 24.45
CA SER A 434 -4.01 -11.33 25.23
C SER A 434 -2.80 -11.77 24.40
N ALA A 435 -3.02 -12.09 23.11
CA ALA A 435 -1.95 -12.42 22.18
C ALA A 435 -1.04 -11.21 21.89
N GLU A 436 -1.58 -9.99 21.75
CA GLU A 436 -0.77 -8.79 21.54
C GLU A 436 0.10 -8.43 22.76
N VAL A 437 -0.38 -8.63 23.99
CA VAL A 437 0.43 -8.45 25.20
C VAL A 437 1.62 -9.42 25.21
N ALA A 438 1.37 -10.69 24.93
CA ALA A 438 2.41 -11.72 24.88
C ALA A 438 3.43 -11.45 23.76
N LYS A 439 2.97 -10.97 22.60
CA LYS A 439 3.82 -10.55 21.49
C LYS A 439 4.77 -9.43 21.88
N GLU A 440 4.26 -8.38 22.51
CA GLU A 440 5.06 -7.23 22.94
C GLU A 440 6.08 -7.60 24.02
N MET A 441 5.71 -8.51 24.93
CA MET A 441 6.65 -9.07 25.90
C MET A 441 7.79 -9.83 25.21
N MET A 442 7.49 -10.70 24.25
CA MET A 442 8.50 -11.48 23.53
C MET A 442 9.44 -10.60 22.71
N ARG A 443 8.96 -9.51 22.10
CA ARG A 443 9.81 -8.55 21.38
C ARG A 443 10.90 -7.92 22.23
N ARG A 444 10.69 -7.86 23.55
CA ARG A 444 11.66 -7.31 24.52
C ARG A 444 12.67 -8.34 25.00
N TRP A 445 12.61 -9.56 24.48
CA TRP A 445 13.60 -10.60 24.72
C TRP A 445 14.85 -10.27 23.88
N ASP A 446 15.77 -9.57 24.52
CA ASP A 446 17.04 -9.13 23.94
C ASP A 446 18.18 -9.79 24.71
N CYS A 447 18.30 -11.11 24.58
CA CYS A 447 19.30 -11.91 25.30
C CYS A 447 19.23 -11.80 26.84
N ARG A 448 18.08 -11.39 27.39
CA ARG A 448 17.85 -11.20 28.83
C ARG A 448 17.87 -12.54 29.55
N GLU A 449 18.42 -12.54 30.76
CA GLU A 449 18.33 -13.67 31.67
C GLU A 449 17.11 -13.54 32.56
N VAL A 450 16.30 -14.59 32.60
CA VAL A 450 15.12 -14.67 33.46
C VAL A 450 15.15 -15.95 34.28
N PRO A 451 14.51 -16.00 35.47
CA PRO A 451 14.44 -17.21 36.27
C PRO A 451 13.77 -18.36 35.51
N ALA A 452 14.36 -19.55 35.59
CA ALA A 452 13.87 -20.76 34.93
C ALA A 452 12.46 -21.13 35.42
N LEU A 453 12.14 -20.78 36.67
CA LEU A 453 10.85 -21.04 37.30
C LEU A 453 9.66 -20.42 36.57
N LEU A 454 9.87 -19.35 35.79
CA LEU A 454 8.80 -18.75 34.96
C LEU A 454 8.29 -19.69 33.86
N PHE A 455 9.03 -20.74 33.53
CA PHE A 455 8.65 -21.74 32.52
C PHE A 455 8.16 -23.06 33.12
N ASP A 456 8.06 -23.15 34.45
CA ASP A 456 7.62 -24.35 35.17
C ASP A 456 6.41 -24.00 36.06
N PHE A 457 5.21 -24.15 35.50
CA PHE A 457 3.97 -23.76 36.17
C PHE A 457 3.77 -24.50 37.51
N GLY A 458 4.12 -25.79 37.59
CA GLY A 458 3.93 -26.59 38.80
C GLY A 458 4.80 -26.12 39.95
N LYS A 459 6.11 -25.96 39.71
CA LYS A 459 7.02 -25.44 40.73
C LYS A 459 6.74 -23.98 41.08
N PHE A 460 6.33 -23.18 40.09
CA PHE A 460 5.94 -21.80 40.34
C PHE A 460 4.72 -21.73 41.26
N GLN A 461 3.69 -22.55 40.98
CA GLN A 461 2.49 -22.61 41.81
C GLN A 461 2.81 -23.10 43.23
N GLU A 462 3.57 -24.20 43.39
CA GLU A 462 3.96 -24.73 44.70
C GLU A 462 4.62 -23.66 45.59
N ARG A 463 5.45 -22.80 45.00
CA ARG A 463 6.24 -21.80 45.72
C ARG A 463 5.51 -20.48 45.96
N TYR A 464 4.52 -20.13 45.12
CA TYR A 464 3.94 -18.78 45.06
C TYR A 464 2.40 -18.67 45.01
N ARG A 465 1.63 -19.77 45.06
CA ARG A 465 0.15 -19.78 44.90
C ARG A 465 -0.62 -18.72 45.70
N GLU A 466 -0.14 -18.36 46.89
CA GLU A 466 -0.82 -17.42 47.81
C GLU A 466 0.03 -16.17 48.14
N LYS A 467 1.12 -15.94 47.39
CA LYS A 467 2.04 -14.84 47.64
C LYS A 467 1.68 -13.61 46.81
N GLY A 468 1.96 -12.43 47.37
CA GLY A 468 1.77 -11.16 46.65
C GLY A 468 2.82 -10.94 45.57
N LEU A 469 2.49 -10.14 44.54
CA LEU A 469 3.38 -9.87 43.39
C LEU A 469 4.80 -9.42 43.81
N LEU A 470 4.93 -8.62 44.87
CA LEU A 470 6.23 -8.15 45.36
C LEU A 470 7.08 -9.30 45.94
N GLU A 471 6.47 -10.23 46.67
CA GLU A 471 7.15 -11.40 47.23
C GLU A 471 7.56 -12.38 46.13
N ILE A 472 6.76 -12.48 45.07
CA ILE A 472 7.08 -13.24 43.87
C ILE A 472 8.31 -12.66 43.19
N VAL A 473 8.35 -11.34 42.95
CA VAL A 473 9.49 -10.67 42.30
C VAL A 473 10.78 -10.86 43.10
N ILE A 474 10.75 -10.63 44.42
CA ILE A 474 11.92 -10.82 45.29
C ILE A 474 12.38 -12.29 45.25
N GLY A 475 11.46 -13.24 45.38
CA GLY A 475 11.80 -14.66 45.35
C GLY A 475 12.28 -15.18 43.99
N LEU A 476 11.92 -14.50 42.89
CA LEU A 476 12.40 -14.76 41.54
C LEU A 476 13.81 -14.18 41.31
N GLU A 477 14.14 -13.03 41.90
CA GLU A 477 15.50 -12.46 41.83
C GLU A 477 16.55 -13.32 42.55
N GLU A 478 16.13 -13.99 43.64
CA GLU A 478 16.96 -14.90 44.43
C GLU A 478 17.08 -16.32 43.81
N ASP A 479 16.40 -16.60 42.70
CA ASP A 479 16.46 -17.90 42.05
C ASP A 479 17.80 -18.12 41.35
N ALA A 480 18.47 -19.23 41.68
CA ALA A 480 19.79 -19.57 41.14
C ALA A 480 19.71 -20.09 39.70
N GLY A 481 18.56 -20.62 39.27
CA GLY A 481 18.34 -21.11 37.91
C GLY A 481 17.93 -19.98 36.97
N LYS A 482 18.81 -19.56 36.07
CA LYS A 482 18.49 -18.57 35.01
C LYS A 482 18.49 -19.22 33.64
N VAL A 483 17.53 -18.80 32.80
CA VAL A 483 17.46 -19.11 31.38
C VAL A 483 17.71 -17.82 30.62
N ARG A 484 18.67 -17.87 29.69
CA ARG A 484 18.90 -16.79 28.74
C ARG A 484 17.90 -16.90 27.59
N LEU A 485 17.09 -15.86 27.42
CA LEU A 485 16.13 -15.78 26.32
C LEU A 485 16.86 -15.48 25.01
N PRO A 486 16.36 -15.94 23.86
CA PRO A 486 16.96 -15.58 22.58
C PRO A 486 16.78 -14.09 22.29
N LYS A 487 17.59 -13.55 21.38
CA LYS A 487 17.28 -12.28 20.73
C LYS A 487 16.16 -12.53 19.74
N ILE A 488 14.97 -12.02 20.03
CA ILE A 488 13.82 -12.18 19.14
C ILE A 488 14.02 -11.28 17.93
N SER A 489 14.14 -11.90 16.77
CA SER A 489 14.14 -11.18 15.49
C SER A 489 12.71 -10.80 15.11
N SER A 490 11.74 -11.66 15.46
CA SER A 490 10.38 -11.46 15.01
C SER A 490 9.34 -12.26 15.78
N VAL A 491 8.12 -11.71 15.89
CA VAL A 491 6.96 -12.39 16.51
C VAL A 491 5.75 -12.23 15.60
N SER A 492 5.23 -13.35 15.10
CA SER A 492 4.01 -13.41 14.28
C SER A 492 2.80 -13.65 15.16
N THR A 493 1.72 -12.90 14.96
CA THR A 493 0.40 -13.15 15.56
C THR A 493 -0.47 -13.95 14.62
N GLY A 494 -1.15 -14.96 15.14
CA GLY A 494 -2.06 -15.81 14.38
C GLY A 494 -1.32 -16.46 13.23
N TYR A 495 -0.28 -17.26 13.51
CA TYR A 495 0.30 -18.15 12.52
C TYR A 495 -0.77 -19.19 12.17
N ARG A 496 -1.67 -18.79 11.28
CA ARG A 496 -2.72 -19.59 10.69
C ARG A 496 -2.27 -19.79 9.26
N THR A 497 -2.03 -21.04 8.87
CA THR A 497 -2.13 -21.32 7.43
C THR A 497 -3.55 -20.93 7.06
N LEU A 498 -3.72 -19.90 6.20
CA LEU A 498 -4.98 -19.25 5.84
C LEU A 498 -6.06 -20.20 5.28
N ARG A 499 -5.90 -21.52 5.36
CA ARG A 499 -6.67 -22.54 4.67
C ARG A 499 -6.95 -23.77 5.52
N GLY A 500 -7.72 -23.62 6.60
CA GLY A 500 -8.58 -24.68 7.14
C GLY A 500 -7.96 -26.07 7.32
N GLY A 501 -6.65 -26.16 7.53
CA GLY A 501 -5.97 -27.36 7.96
C GLY A 501 -5.63 -27.13 9.41
N SER A 502 -6.24 -27.92 10.30
CA SER A 502 -5.95 -27.95 11.75
C SER A 502 -4.50 -28.30 12.10
N ARG A 503 -3.56 -28.24 11.16
CA ARG A 503 -2.22 -28.81 11.32
C ARG A 503 -1.24 -27.88 12.03
N PHE A 504 -1.40 -26.54 11.93
CA PHE A 504 -0.39 -25.60 12.43
C PHE A 504 -0.94 -24.22 12.85
N ASP A 505 -2.11 -24.16 13.49
CA ASP A 505 -2.55 -22.87 14.04
C ASP A 505 -1.77 -22.61 15.33
N PHE A 506 -1.07 -21.49 15.47
CA PHE A 506 -0.53 -21.02 16.74
C PHE A 506 -0.91 -19.56 16.94
N ASP A 507 -1.13 -19.16 18.19
CA ASP A 507 -1.52 -17.78 18.49
C ASP A 507 -0.34 -16.83 18.31
N LEU A 508 0.87 -17.27 18.70
CA LEU A 508 2.11 -16.61 18.33
C LEU A 508 3.16 -17.61 17.85
N VAL A 509 3.98 -17.19 16.90
CA VAL A 509 5.24 -17.86 16.59
C VAL A 509 6.34 -16.82 16.62
N ALA A 510 7.30 -16.97 17.53
CA ALA A 510 8.45 -16.09 17.60
C ALA A 510 9.70 -16.78 17.05
N TYR A 511 10.42 -16.07 16.19
CA TYR A 511 11.73 -16.48 15.72
C TYR A 511 12.78 -15.70 16.51
N GLY A 512 13.73 -16.41 17.07
CA GLY A 512 14.83 -15.82 17.81
C GLY A 512 16.13 -16.54 17.55
N PHE A 513 17.22 -15.90 17.95
CA PHE A 513 18.56 -16.42 17.78
C PHE A 513 19.25 -16.49 19.13
N ARG A 514 19.88 -17.63 19.42
CA ARG A 514 20.68 -17.82 20.64
C ARG A 514 21.86 -16.86 20.64
N ASP A 515 22.12 -16.28 21.80
CA ASP A 515 23.25 -15.37 22.04
C ASP A 515 23.34 -14.16 21.09
N GLY A 516 22.28 -13.88 20.32
CA GLY A 516 22.23 -12.83 19.31
C GLY A 516 22.99 -13.16 18.02
N ASP A 517 23.36 -14.43 17.79
CA ASP A 517 24.06 -14.88 16.58
C ASP A 517 23.07 -15.38 15.51
N PHE A 518 22.98 -14.66 14.40
CA PHE A 518 21.98 -14.86 13.34
C PHE A 518 22.39 -15.97 12.36
N SER A 519 22.58 -17.19 12.88
CA SER A 519 22.88 -18.39 12.10
C SER A 519 21.74 -19.41 12.14
N GLU A 520 21.65 -20.30 11.15
CA GLU A 520 20.64 -21.38 11.15
C GLU A 520 20.82 -22.33 12.34
N GLU A 521 22.05 -22.52 12.80
CA GLU A 521 22.37 -23.35 13.97
C GLU A 521 21.82 -22.74 15.26
N ASN A 522 21.80 -21.40 15.35
CA ASN A 522 21.34 -20.65 16.52
C ASN A 522 19.86 -20.26 16.46
N LEU A 523 19.16 -20.60 15.37
CA LEU A 523 17.73 -20.35 15.23
C LEU A 523 16.93 -21.13 16.28
N VAL A 524 16.06 -20.43 17.00
CA VAL A 524 15.07 -20.98 17.92
C VAL A 524 13.71 -20.41 17.58
N ILE A 525 12.75 -21.31 17.41
CA ILE A 525 11.34 -21.01 17.14
C ILE A 525 10.58 -21.25 18.44
N TRP A 526 9.81 -20.26 18.87
CA TRP A 526 8.87 -20.38 19.98
C TRP A 526 7.46 -20.46 19.41
N ALA A 527 6.82 -21.62 19.53
CA ALA A 527 5.40 -21.76 19.29
C ALA A 527 4.64 -21.44 20.58
N VAL A 528 3.70 -20.50 20.52
CA VAL A 528 2.95 -20.03 21.68
C VAL A 528 1.46 -20.08 21.39
N ASP A 529 0.70 -20.65 22.32
CA ASP A 529 -0.75 -20.56 22.34
C ASP A 529 -1.24 -19.79 23.56
N VAL A 530 -2.32 -19.03 23.40
CA VAL A 530 -2.98 -18.25 24.44
C VAL A 530 -4.35 -18.87 24.70
N ASN A 531 -4.42 -19.71 25.73
CA ASN A 531 -5.68 -20.29 26.16
C ASN A 531 -6.46 -19.28 27.02
N THR A 532 -7.65 -18.92 26.53
CA THR A 532 -8.58 -18.00 27.21
C THR A 532 -9.63 -18.73 28.05
N GLU A 533 -9.65 -20.07 28.04
CA GLU A 533 -10.48 -20.87 28.93
C GLU A 533 -9.97 -20.79 30.38
N LYS A 534 -10.90 -20.80 31.35
CA LYS A 534 -10.58 -20.70 32.78
C LYS A 534 -9.77 -21.89 33.33
N ILE A 535 -9.77 -23.02 32.62
CA ILE A 535 -9.08 -24.24 33.01
C ILE A 535 -8.35 -24.81 31.79
N LEU A 536 -7.03 -24.93 31.87
CA LEU A 536 -6.24 -25.64 30.85
C LEU A 536 -6.48 -27.15 30.98
N THR A 537 -7.03 -27.77 29.94
CA THR A 537 -7.36 -29.21 29.90
C THR A 537 -6.26 -30.04 29.24
N HIS A 538 -6.17 -31.33 29.59
CA HIS A 538 -5.19 -32.25 29.00
C HIS A 538 -5.34 -32.34 27.47
N ALA A 539 -6.57 -32.33 26.98
CA ALA A 539 -6.87 -32.36 25.54
C ALA A 539 -6.31 -31.14 24.80
N ALA A 540 -6.36 -29.94 25.39
CA ALA A 540 -5.80 -28.72 24.81
C ALA A 540 -4.27 -28.80 24.70
N VAL A 541 -3.60 -29.32 25.74
CA VAL A 541 -2.15 -29.52 25.76
C VAL A 541 -1.73 -30.57 24.72
N GLU A 542 -2.41 -31.72 24.67
CA GLU A 542 -2.13 -32.77 23.68
C GLU A 542 -2.34 -32.26 22.24
N HIS A 543 -3.37 -31.45 22.02
CA HIS A 543 -3.61 -30.81 20.72
C HIS A 543 -2.49 -29.83 20.34
N PHE A 544 -1.99 -29.05 21.28
CA PHE A 544 -0.85 -28.16 21.07
C PHE A 544 0.46 -28.92 20.82
N GLU A 545 0.73 -29.97 21.57
CA GLU A 545 1.88 -30.84 21.39
C GLU A 545 1.92 -31.46 20.00
N ASN A 546 0.77 -31.96 19.52
CA ASN A 546 0.64 -32.54 18.20
C ASN A 546 0.93 -31.52 17.08
N ARG A 547 0.45 -30.27 17.21
CA ARG A 547 0.78 -29.18 16.28
C ARG A 547 2.28 -28.84 16.29
N CYS A 548 2.90 -28.78 17.47
CA CYS A 548 4.34 -28.54 17.60
C CYS A 548 5.17 -29.65 16.93
N ARG A 549 4.75 -30.91 17.09
CA ARG A 549 5.41 -32.06 16.46
C ARG A 549 5.33 -31.98 14.94
N LEU A 550 4.18 -31.60 14.40
CA LEU A 550 4.02 -31.38 12.97
C LEU A 550 4.95 -30.25 12.51
N LEU A 551 5.00 -29.12 13.23
CA LEU A 551 5.84 -27.96 12.86
C LEU A 551 7.31 -28.35 12.76
N SER A 552 7.80 -29.12 13.75
CA SER A 552 9.16 -29.65 13.76
C SER A 552 9.47 -30.51 12.55
N LEU A 553 8.52 -31.36 12.12
CA LEU A 553 8.70 -32.24 10.96
C LEU A 553 8.68 -31.48 9.63
N GLU A 554 7.78 -30.52 9.47
CA GLU A 554 7.68 -29.71 8.24
C GLU A 554 8.94 -28.87 8.02
N LYS A 555 9.44 -28.25 9.10
CA LYS A 555 10.59 -27.35 9.04
C LYS A 555 11.94 -28.04 9.21
N GLY A 556 11.95 -29.36 9.44
CA GLY A 556 13.19 -30.13 9.64
C GLY A 556 14.00 -29.65 10.85
N LEU A 557 13.32 -29.22 11.92
CA LEU A 557 13.98 -28.62 13.09
C LEU A 557 14.69 -29.68 13.92
N ASN A 558 15.87 -29.32 14.42
CA ASN A 558 16.55 -30.08 15.46
C ASN A 558 15.78 -30.00 16.80
N PRO A 559 15.94 -30.98 17.70
CA PRO A 559 15.18 -31.04 18.96
C PRO A 559 15.22 -29.76 19.81
N ASP A 560 16.33 -29.01 19.75
CA ASP A 560 16.50 -27.81 20.58
C ASP A 560 16.07 -26.51 19.89
N GLN A 561 15.65 -26.58 18.62
CA GLN A 561 15.26 -25.40 17.84
C GLN A 561 13.79 -25.05 17.99
N LEU A 562 12.95 -25.94 18.56
CA LEU A 562 11.55 -25.64 18.86
C LEU A 562 11.31 -25.56 20.37
N ARG A 563 10.87 -24.40 20.83
CA ARG A 563 10.35 -24.16 22.18
C ARG A 563 8.84 -24.03 22.12
N LYS A 564 8.18 -24.58 23.12
CA LYS A 564 6.72 -24.69 23.20
C LYS A 564 6.25 -23.90 24.42
N TRP A 565 5.21 -23.09 24.27
CA TRP A 565 4.66 -22.32 25.37
C TRP A 565 3.13 -22.24 25.29
N ILE A 566 2.45 -22.47 26.40
CA ILE A 566 1.01 -22.18 26.53
C ILE A 566 0.87 -21.12 27.62
N LEU A 567 0.23 -20.01 27.27
CA LEU A 567 -0.15 -18.94 28.15
C LEU A 567 -1.63 -19.09 28.49
N PHE A 568 -2.01 -18.97 29.75
CA PHE A 568 -3.39 -19.06 30.18
C PHE A 568 -3.63 -18.26 31.45
N ASP A 569 -4.89 -17.86 31.66
CA ASP A 569 -5.34 -17.23 32.89
C ASP A 569 -6.31 -18.16 33.64
N GLY A 570 -5.89 -18.67 34.79
CA GLY A 570 -6.71 -19.56 35.62
C GLY A 570 -5.96 -20.78 36.15
N ALA A 571 -6.65 -21.92 36.18
CA ALA A 571 -6.11 -23.18 36.72
C ALA A 571 -5.68 -24.13 35.59
N ALA A 572 -4.77 -25.05 35.89
CA ALA A 572 -4.49 -26.21 35.05
C ALA A 572 -5.03 -27.47 35.72
N ASP A 573 -5.46 -28.46 34.92
CA ASP A 573 -5.78 -29.79 35.41
C ASP A 573 -4.55 -30.38 36.16
N PRO A 574 -4.71 -30.91 37.39
CA PRO A 574 -3.62 -31.49 38.16
C PRO A 574 -2.76 -32.50 37.39
N LEU A 575 -3.36 -33.22 36.42
CA LEU A 575 -2.66 -34.21 35.59
C LEU A 575 -1.67 -33.60 34.57
N ILE A 576 -1.69 -32.28 34.36
CA ILE A 576 -0.78 -31.54 33.45
C ILE A 576 0.44 -30.98 34.22
N VAL A 577 0.32 -30.88 35.54
CA VAL A 577 1.24 -30.14 36.41
C VAL A 577 2.31 -31.05 37.05
N GLU A 578 2.05 -32.36 37.10
CA GLU A 578 3.02 -33.43 37.40
C GLU A 578 3.89 -33.77 36.18
#